data_AF-A0A5P1FEF7-F1
#
_entry.id   AF-A0A5P1FEF7-F1
#
_cell.length_a   1.000
_cell.length_b   1.000
_cell.length_c   1.000
_cell.angle_alpha   90.00
_cell.angle_beta   90.00
_cell.angle_gamma   90.00
#
_symmetry.space_group_name_H-M   'P 1'
#
loop_
_entity.id
_entity.type
_entity.pdbx_description
1 polymer ?
#
loop_
_entity_poly.entity_id
_entity_poly.type
_entity_poly.pdbx_seq_one_letter_code
_entity_poly.pdbx_strand_id
1 'polypeptide(L)'
;MATIAPSLHYSLLYSPNPRGRRRCNSQKTHFDSQRNRLILTAFSSSSQPSEAAAEAAATAESCVNSGLSLFSKGRVKDALVQFENALDMNPNPIEAQAALYNKACCHAYRGEGKRAAECLRTALRDYNLKFSVILDDPDLASFRALPEFKELQEEVWNAMVFESRLL
;
A
#
# COMPACT_ATOMS: atom_id res chain seq x y z
N MET A 1 -3.35 0.82 30.67
CA MET A 1 -3.21 -0.31 29.73
C MET A 1 -4.43 -0.32 28.82
N ALA A 2 -4.41 0.42 27.71
CA ALA A 2 -5.54 0.49 26.79
C ALA A 2 -5.50 -0.74 25.87
N THR A 3 -6.38 -1.72 26.11
CA THR A 3 -6.60 -2.84 25.19
C THR A 3 -7.39 -2.32 24.00
N ILE A 4 -6.69 -2.00 22.91
CA ILE A 4 -7.30 -1.71 21.61
C ILE A 4 -8.11 -2.94 21.22
N ALA A 5 -9.41 -2.77 21.03
CA ALA A 5 -10.30 -3.86 20.65
C ALA A 5 -9.79 -4.50 19.35
N PRO A 6 -9.60 -5.84 19.29
CA PRO A 6 -9.02 -6.53 18.14
C PRO A 6 -9.82 -6.33 16.83
N SER A 7 -11.06 -5.84 16.92
CA SER A 7 -11.91 -5.52 15.78
C SER A 7 -11.40 -4.35 14.93
N LEU A 8 -10.84 -3.29 15.53
CA LEU A 8 -10.36 -2.12 14.78
C LEU A 8 -9.06 -2.42 14.02
N HIS A 9 -8.21 -3.25 14.63
CA HIS A 9 -6.95 -3.70 14.04
C HIS A 9 -7.17 -4.46 12.72
N TYR A 10 -8.17 -5.34 12.67
CA TYR A 10 -8.49 -6.10 11.46
C TYR A 10 -9.11 -5.22 10.36
N SER A 11 -9.93 -4.23 10.73
CA SER A 11 -10.60 -3.33 9.78
C SER A 11 -9.64 -2.44 8.99
N LEU A 12 -8.53 -2.01 9.60
CA LEU A 12 -7.50 -1.21 8.91
C LEU A 12 -6.55 -2.08 8.07
N LEU A 13 -6.35 -3.33 8.47
CA LEU A 13 -5.50 -4.26 7.73
C LEU A 13 -6.17 -4.74 6.45
N TYR A 14 -7.45 -5.12 6.48
CA TYR A 14 -8.04 -5.88 5.39
C TYR A 14 -9.47 -5.45 5.06
N SER A 15 -9.66 -4.92 3.85
CA SER A 15 -10.98 -4.77 3.22
C SER A 15 -11.02 -5.68 1.99
N PRO A 16 -11.75 -6.81 2.00
CA PRO A 16 -11.77 -7.75 0.88
C PRO A 16 -12.19 -7.03 -0.39
N ASN A 17 -11.30 -6.99 -1.39
CA ASN A 17 -11.61 -6.40 -2.67
C ASN A 17 -12.52 -7.37 -3.45
N PRO A 18 -13.78 -7.02 -3.76
CA PRO A 18 -14.70 -7.93 -4.45
C PRO A 18 -14.31 -8.21 -5.91
N ARG A 19 -13.23 -7.61 -6.40
CA ARG A 19 -12.79 -7.68 -7.80
C ARG A 19 -11.87 -8.87 -8.06
N GLY A 20 -12.37 -10.06 -7.77
CA GLY A 20 -11.91 -11.24 -8.46
C GLY A 20 -12.07 -11.06 -9.98
N ARG A 21 -10.98 -11.27 -10.72
CA ARG A 21 -10.88 -11.29 -12.19
C ARG A 21 -10.86 -9.93 -12.90
N ARG A 22 -9.69 -9.31 -12.99
CA ARG A 22 -9.24 -8.75 -14.28
C ARG A 22 -7.86 -9.28 -14.63
N ARG A 23 -7.85 -10.08 -15.68
CA ARG A 23 -6.70 -10.62 -16.41
C ARG A 23 -5.64 -9.54 -16.58
N CYS A 24 -4.44 -9.77 -16.07
CA CYS A 24 -3.25 -8.98 -16.42
C CYS A 24 -3.07 -9.05 -17.94
N ASN A 25 -3.43 -7.99 -18.66
CA ASN A 25 -3.01 -7.82 -20.03
C ASN A 25 -1.77 -6.92 -20.00
N SER A 26 -0.62 -7.55 -20.14
CA SER A 26 0.61 -6.88 -20.54
C SER A 26 0.36 -6.26 -21.92
N GLN A 27 0.22 -4.94 -21.99
CA GLN A 27 0.34 -4.23 -23.24
C GLN A 27 1.45 -3.19 -23.12
N LYS A 28 2.64 -3.64 -23.51
CA LYS A 28 3.61 -2.79 -24.20
C LYS A 28 2.94 -2.26 -25.46
N THR A 29 2.67 -0.97 -25.53
CA THR A 29 2.58 -0.21 -26.80
C THR A 29 3.22 1.15 -26.51
N HIS A 30 4.46 1.32 -26.99
CA HIS A 30 4.84 1.94 -28.25
C HIS A 30 4.89 3.47 -28.13
N PHE A 31 6.12 3.93 -28.26
CA PHE A 31 6.57 5.31 -28.39
C PHE A 31 5.85 5.99 -29.55
N ASP A 32 5.23 7.15 -29.31
CA ASP A 32 5.09 8.13 -30.38
C ASP A 32 5.29 9.55 -29.85
N SER A 33 6.24 10.20 -30.50
CA SER A 33 6.76 11.53 -30.25
C SER A 33 6.50 12.34 -31.52
N GLN A 34 5.51 13.23 -31.53
CA GLN A 34 5.43 14.43 -32.40
C GLN A 34 4.47 15.45 -31.71
N ARG A 35 4.99 16.47 -31.03
CA ARG A 35 5.36 17.83 -31.51
C ARG A 35 4.18 18.78 -31.85
N ASN A 36 4.10 19.84 -31.02
CA ASN A 36 3.80 21.25 -31.32
C ASN A 36 2.41 21.67 -31.84
N ARG A 37 1.75 22.57 -31.08
CA ARG A 37 1.83 24.02 -31.36
C ARG A 37 1.39 24.89 -30.17
N LEU A 38 2.22 25.88 -29.85
CA LEU A 38 1.99 26.99 -28.94
C LEU A 38 0.94 27.95 -29.53
N ILE A 39 0.01 28.44 -28.71
CA ILE A 39 -0.52 29.81 -28.80
C ILE A 39 -0.53 30.39 -27.38
N LEU A 40 0.26 31.46 -27.25
CA LEU A 40 0.35 32.37 -26.12
C LEU A 40 -0.81 33.35 -26.18
N THR A 41 -1.65 33.39 -25.15
CA THR A 41 -2.45 34.59 -24.83
C THR A 41 -2.48 34.77 -23.32
N ALA A 42 -1.82 35.83 -22.87
CA ALA A 42 -1.84 36.31 -21.50
C ALA A 42 -3.23 36.86 -21.15
N PHE A 43 -3.74 36.50 -19.98
CA PHE A 43 -4.64 37.38 -19.23
C PHE A 43 -4.42 37.18 -17.73
N SER A 44 -3.90 38.24 -17.13
CA SER A 44 -3.87 38.46 -15.69
C SER A 44 -5.28 38.38 -15.13
N SER A 45 -5.46 37.65 -14.04
CA SER A 45 -6.16 38.12 -12.84
C SER A 45 -6.37 36.95 -11.89
N SER A 46 -5.84 37.12 -10.67
CA SER A 46 -6.56 36.87 -9.42
C SER A 46 -7.58 35.74 -9.46
N SER A 47 -7.22 34.60 -8.85
CA SER A 47 -7.96 34.01 -7.73
C SER A 47 -7.23 32.73 -7.34
N GLN A 48 -6.49 32.77 -6.22
CA GLN A 48 -6.37 31.58 -5.40
C GLN A 48 -7.79 31.19 -4.99
N PRO A 49 -8.25 29.96 -5.23
CA PRO A 49 -9.22 29.33 -4.35
C PRO A 49 -8.39 28.78 -3.18
N SER A 50 -8.18 29.57 -2.14
CA SER A 50 -8.99 29.48 -0.92
C SER A 50 -8.94 28.07 -0.34
N GLU A 51 -7.95 27.86 0.52
CA GLU A 51 -8.10 27.09 1.76
C GLU A 51 -9.51 27.32 2.33
N ALA A 52 -10.44 26.41 2.09
CA ALA A 52 -11.74 26.35 2.77
C ALA A 52 -12.55 25.13 2.28
N ALA A 53 -12.06 23.93 2.58
CA ALA A 53 -12.95 22.79 2.73
C ALA A 53 -12.44 21.95 3.90
N ALA A 54 -12.67 22.48 5.11
CA ALA A 54 -12.68 21.77 6.38
C ALA A 54 -11.67 20.61 6.47
N GLU A 55 -10.41 20.93 6.78
CA GLU A 55 -9.46 19.93 7.27
C GLU A 55 -10.01 19.37 8.59
N ALA A 56 -10.82 18.32 8.49
CA ALA A 56 -10.67 17.22 9.42
C ALA A 56 -9.21 16.83 9.28
N ALA A 57 -8.37 17.27 10.24
CA ALA A 57 -6.92 17.09 10.20
C ALA A 57 -6.62 15.69 9.68
N ALA A 58 -6.03 15.60 8.49
CA ALA A 58 -5.82 14.31 7.86
C ALA A 58 -4.94 13.49 8.82
N THR A 59 -5.48 12.38 9.32
CA THR A 59 -4.77 11.46 10.19
C THR A 59 -4.19 10.33 9.36
N ALA A 60 -3.16 9.66 9.88
CA ALA A 60 -2.63 8.46 9.25
C ALA A 60 -3.74 7.41 8.99
N GLU A 61 -4.66 7.22 9.94
CA GLU A 61 -5.84 6.37 9.78
C GLU A 61 -6.73 6.79 8.60
N SER A 62 -7.06 8.09 8.49
CA SER A 62 -7.87 8.61 7.38
C SER A 62 -7.18 8.41 6.03
N CYS A 63 -5.86 8.58 5.98
CA CYS A 63 -5.05 8.29 4.79
C CYS A 63 -5.10 6.80 4.43
N VAL A 64 -4.97 5.88 5.39
CA VAL A 64 -5.13 4.43 5.16
C VAL A 64 -6.51 4.10 4.60
N ASN A 65 -7.59 4.63 5.21
CA ASN A 65 -8.96 4.39 4.75
C ASN A 65 -9.21 4.96 3.34
N SER A 66 -8.66 6.13 3.04
CA SER A 66 -8.69 6.74 1.71
C SER A 66 -7.95 5.87 0.68
N GLY A 67 -6.76 5.39 1.04
CA GLY A 67 -5.96 4.47 0.22
C GLY A 67 -6.72 3.17 -0.12
N LEU A 68 -7.35 2.55 0.87
CA LEU A 68 -8.21 1.36 0.68
C LEU A 68 -9.38 1.64 -0.29
N SER A 69 -10.04 2.79 -0.13
CA SER A 69 -11.13 3.21 -1.03
C SER A 69 -10.63 3.41 -2.47
N LEU A 70 -9.44 3.95 -2.66
CA LEU A 70 -8.84 4.14 -3.99
C LEU A 70 -8.39 2.80 -4.59
N PHE A 71 -7.81 1.92 -3.78
CA PHE A 71 -7.34 0.61 -4.20
C PHE A 71 -8.51 -0.28 -4.69
N SER A 72 -9.62 -0.31 -3.95
CA SER A 72 -10.84 -1.04 -4.37
C SER A 72 -11.43 -0.50 -5.67
N LYS A 73 -11.25 0.79 -5.97
CA LYS A 73 -11.63 1.41 -7.24
C LYS A 73 -10.66 1.07 -8.39
N GLY A 74 -9.50 0.47 -8.10
CA GLY A 74 -8.43 0.19 -9.07
C GLY A 74 -7.49 1.37 -9.31
N ARG A 75 -7.62 2.45 -8.52
CA ARG A 75 -6.75 3.63 -8.59
C ARG A 75 -5.48 3.39 -7.77
N VAL A 76 -4.72 2.36 -8.16
CA VAL A 76 -3.59 1.84 -7.37
C VAL A 76 -2.48 2.86 -7.16
N LYS A 77 -2.21 3.73 -8.15
CA LYS A 77 -1.21 4.81 -8.01
C LYS A 77 -1.61 5.82 -6.93
N ASP A 78 -2.88 6.21 -6.90
CA ASP A 78 -3.38 7.17 -5.92
C ASP A 78 -3.47 6.54 -4.52
N ALA A 79 -3.81 5.25 -4.46
CA ALA A 79 -3.79 4.50 -3.20
C ALA A 79 -2.40 4.47 -2.56
N LEU A 80 -1.35 4.24 -3.37
CA LEU A 80 0.04 4.27 -2.90
C LEU A 80 0.41 5.61 -2.28
N VAL A 81 0.02 6.73 -2.89
CA VAL A 81 0.27 8.07 -2.35
C VAL A 81 -0.38 8.21 -0.97
N GLN A 82 -1.60 7.72 -0.79
CA GLN A 82 -2.27 7.79 0.51
C GLN A 82 -1.60 6.91 1.58
N PHE A 83 -1.12 5.73 1.22
CA PHE A 83 -0.37 4.89 2.17
C PHE A 83 1.01 5.49 2.52
N GLU A 84 1.66 6.17 1.58
CA GLU A 84 2.90 6.92 1.85
C GLU A 84 2.64 8.10 2.79
N ASN A 85 1.62 8.91 2.50
CA ASN A 85 1.20 9.98 3.40
C ASN A 85 0.89 9.46 4.81
N ALA A 86 0.22 8.31 4.93
CA ALA A 86 -0.06 7.70 6.23
C ALA A 86 1.21 7.37 7.03
N LEU A 87 2.27 6.92 6.34
CA LEU A 87 3.56 6.61 6.95
C LEU A 87 4.34 7.86 7.37
N ASP A 88 4.15 8.97 6.67
CA ASP A 88 4.81 10.25 6.95
C ASP A 88 4.13 11.04 8.09
N MET A 89 2.90 10.68 8.47
CA MET A 89 2.07 11.41 9.45
C MET A 89 2.24 11.00 10.92
N ASN A 90 3.37 10.36 11.27
CA ASN A 90 3.60 9.73 12.58
C ASN A 90 2.49 8.73 12.96
N PRO A 91 2.30 7.68 12.15
CA PRO A 91 1.31 6.65 12.43
C PRO A 91 1.61 5.96 13.76
N ASN A 92 0.56 5.53 14.46
CA ASN A 92 0.76 4.55 15.52
C ASN A 92 1.17 3.19 14.91
N PRO A 93 1.69 2.23 15.71
CA PRO A 93 2.18 0.96 15.19
C PRO A 93 1.15 0.17 14.36
N ILE A 94 -0.14 0.29 14.68
CA ILE A 94 -1.23 -0.41 13.96
C ILE A 94 -1.47 0.23 12.59
N GLU A 95 -1.52 1.56 12.55
CA GLU A 95 -1.68 2.32 11.31
C GLU A 95 -0.48 2.11 10.38
N ALA A 96 0.75 2.11 10.93
CA ALA A 96 1.97 1.88 10.17
C ALA A 96 1.99 0.46 9.58
N GLN A 97 1.62 -0.54 10.39
CA GLN A 97 1.49 -1.92 9.93
C GLN A 97 0.48 -2.03 8.77
N ALA A 98 -0.69 -1.39 8.92
CA ALA A 98 -1.72 -1.37 7.90
C ALA A 98 -1.30 -0.64 6.63
N ALA A 99 -0.65 0.51 6.74
CA ALA A 99 -0.16 1.27 5.60
C ALA A 99 0.91 0.49 4.83
N LEU A 100 1.88 -0.13 5.51
CA LEU A 100 2.91 -0.96 4.86
C LEU A 100 2.33 -2.19 4.17
N TYR A 101 1.41 -2.90 4.84
CA TYR A 101 0.76 -4.07 4.27
C TYR A 101 -0.06 -3.71 3.02
N ASN A 102 -0.88 -2.66 3.08
CA ASN A 102 -1.70 -2.24 1.95
C ASN A 102 -0.84 -1.65 0.81
N LYS A 103 0.28 -0.98 1.13
CA LYS A 103 1.30 -0.57 0.16
C LYS A 103 1.92 -1.78 -0.54
N ALA A 104 2.20 -2.86 0.19
CA ALA A 104 2.70 -4.11 -0.39
C ALA A 104 1.68 -4.72 -1.38
N CYS A 105 0.39 -4.76 -1.01
CA CYS A 105 -0.68 -5.22 -1.89
C CYS A 105 -0.75 -4.40 -3.19
N CYS A 106 -0.58 -3.08 -3.10
CA CYS A 106 -0.51 -2.22 -4.28
C CYS A 106 0.69 -2.54 -5.20
N HIS A 107 1.87 -2.79 -4.62
CA HIS A 107 3.05 -3.19 -5.39
C HIS A 107 2.89 -4.58 -6.01
N ALA A 108 2.33 -5.54 -5.27
CA ALA A 108 2.00 -6.87 -5.77
C ALA A 108 1.04 -6.82 -6.96
N TYR A 109 -0.02 -6.00 -6.86
CA TYR A 109 -0.97 -5.77 -7.95
C TYR A 109 -0.29 -5.22 -9.21
N ARG A 110 0.74 -4.38 -9.06
CA ARG A 110 1.53 -3.81 -10.15
C ARG A 110 2.61 -4.75 -10.70
N GLY A 111 2.82 -5.92 -10.08
CA GLY A 111 3.91 -6.84 -10.43
C GLY A 111 5.29 -6.38 -9.91
N GLU A 112 5.33 -5.42 -8.99
CA GLU A 112 6.55 -4.86 -8.41
C GLU A 112 7.00 -5.69 -7.19
N GLY A 113 7.33 -6.96 -7.42
CA GLY A 113 7.61 -7.95 -6.36
C GLY A 113 8.65 -7.49 -5.34
N LYS A 114 9.76 -6.89 -5.80
CA LYS A 114 10.81 -6.37 -4.91
C LYS A 114 10.30 -5.33 -3.90
N ARG A 115 9.48 -4.39 -4.36
CA ARG A 115 8.91 -3.33 -3.51
C ARG A 115 7.84 -3.89 -2.57
N ALA A 116 7.06 -4.86 -3.03
CA ALA A 116 6.11 -5.57 -2.20
C ALA A 116 6.81 -6.32 -1.06
N ALA A 117 7.87 -7.07 -1.38
CA ALA A 117 8.67 -7.81 -0.40
C ALA A 117 9.30 -6.87 0.65
N GLU A 118 9.87 -5.74 0.22
CA GLU A 118 10.44 -4.74 1.12
C GLU A 118 9.41 -4.22 2.14
N CYS A 119 8.22 -3.83 1.68
CA CYS A 119 7.15 -3.36 2.57
C CYS A 119 6.73 -4.45 3.58
N LEU A 120 6.65 -5.70 3.14
CA LEU A 120 6.30 -6.83 4.01
C LEU A 120 7.42 -7.17 5.00
N ARG A 121 8.70 -7.07 4.63
CA ARG A 121 9.83 -7.25 5.56
C ARG A 121 9.70 -6.28 6.73
N THR A 122 9.49 -4.99 6.44
CA THR A 122 9.30 -3.96 7.47
C THR A 122 8.06 -4.26 8.33
N ALA A 123 6.94 -4.61 7.72
CA ALA A 123 5.72 -4.92 8.46
C ALA A 123 5.87 -6.14 9.40
N LEU A 124 6.53 -7.20 8.94
CA LEU A 124 6.78 -8.42 9.72
C LEU A 124 7.77 -8.16 10.87
N ARG A 125 8.89 -7.49 10.58
CA ARG A 125 9.99 -7.29 11.53
C ARG A 125 9.69 -6.19 12.55
N ASP A 126 9.25 -5.04 12.09
CA ASP A 126 9.19 -3.84 12.94
C ASP A 126 7.80 -3.68 13.58
N TYR A 127 6.77 -4.20 12.91
CA TYR A 127 5.39 -4.07 13.34
C TYR A 127 4.71 -5.39 13.71
N ASN A 128 5.44 -6.50 13.76
CA ASN A 128 4.92 -7.82 14.16
C ASN A 128 3.69 -8.26 13.35
N LEU A 129 3.66 -7.96 12.04
CA LEU A 129 2.63 -8.51 11.17
C LEU A 129 2.72 -10.04 11.20
N LYS A 130 1.56 -10.71 11.27
CA LYS A 130 1.52 -12.18 11.24
C LYS A 130 1.71 -12.66 9.81
N PHE A 131 2.66 -13.57 9.61
CA PHE A 131 2.92 -14.14 8.28
C PHE A 131 1.69 -14.85 7.69
N SER A 132 0.79 -15.38 8.52
CA SER A 132 -0.48 -15.98 8.07
C SER A 132 -1.34 -14.99 7.26
N VAL A 133 -1.34 -13.70 7.62
CA VAL A 133 -2.12 -12.67 6.90
C VAL A 133 -1.65 -12.57 5.44
N ILE A 134 -0.35 -12.72 5.19
CA ILE A 134 0.24 -12.68 3.84
C ILE A 134 -0.15 -13.92 3.03
N LEU A 135 -0.24 -15.08 3.68
CA LEU A 135 -0.58 -16.35 3.03
C LEU A 135 -2.06 -16.42 2.64
N ASP A 136 -2.94 -15.92 3.51
CA ASP A 136 -4.40 -16.00 3.33
C ASP A 136 -4.94 -14.92 2.39
N ASP A 137 -4.21 -13.82 2.18
CA ASP A 137 -4.67 -12.68 1.40
C ASP A 137 -4.72 -12.95 -0.12
N PRO A 138 -5.90 -12.88 -0.77
CA PRO A 138 -6.03 -13.04 -2.22
C PRO A 138 -5.30 -11.97 -3.05
N ASP A 139 -5.16 -10.74 -2.56
CA ASP A 139 -4.50 -9.66 -3.31
C ASP A 139 -2.98 -9.90 -3.45
N LEU A 140 -2.40 -10.69 -2.54
CA LEU A 140 -1.00 -11.14 -2.59
C LEU A 140 -0.81 -12.47 -3.33
N ALA A 141 -1.87 -13.07 -3.89
CA ALA A 141 -1.76 -14.35 -4.59
C ALA A 141 -0.78 -14.32 -5.77
N SER A 142 -0.73 -13.22 -6.52
CA SER A 142 0.23 -13.03 -7.61
C SER A 142 1.67 -12.90 -7.11
N PHE A 143 1.85 -12.22 -5.97
CA PHE A 143 3.16 -12.04 -5.33
C PHE A 143 3.71 -13.36 -4.80
N ARG A 144 2.86 -14.24 -4.27
CA ARG A 144 3.26 -15.58 -3.77
C ARG A 144 3.88 -16.49 -4.83
N ALA A 145 3.67 -16.20 -6.12
CA ALA A 145 4.29 -16.92 -7.23
C ALA A 145 5.68 -16.39 -7.64
N LEU A 146 6.10 -15.25 -7.09
CA LEU A 146 7.36 -14.59 -7.44
C LEU A 146 8.54 -15.09 -6.59
N PRO A 147 9.77 -15.09 -7.12
CA PRO A 147 10.96 -15.50 -6.35
C PRO A 147 11.20 -14.62 -5.13
N GLU A 148 10.82 -13.33 -5.19
CA GLU A 148 10.95 -12.41 -4.06
C GLU A 148 10.13 -12.84 -2.84
N PHE A 149 9.00 -13.53 -3.04
CA PHE A 149 8.22 -14.09 -1.94
C PHE A 149 8.94 -15.28 -1.28
N LYS A 150 9.62 -16.11 -2.07
CA LYS A 150 10.40 -17.23 -1.55
C LYS A 150 11.55 -16.74 -0.67
N GLU A 151 12.26 -15.70 -1.11
CA GLU A 151 13.31 -15.04 -0.32
C GLU A 151 12.76 -14.53 1.02
N LEU A 152 11.63 -13.80 0.98
CA LEU A 152 10.94 -13.31 2.17
C LEU A 152 10.58 -14.47 3.13
N GLN A 153 10.03 -15.56 2.60
CA GLN A 153 9.63 -16.71 3.41
C GLN A 153 10.84 -17.39 4.08
N GLU A 154 11.94 -17.55 3.36
CA GLU A 154 13.19 -18.12 3.90
C GLU A 154 13.79 -17.22 5.00
N GLU A 155 13.79 -15.90 4.81
CA GLU A 155 14.24 -14.93 5.82
C GLU A 155 13.42 -15.05 7.11
N VAL A 156 12.09 -15.06 7.00
CA VAL A 156 11.17 -15.17 8.14
C VAL A 156 11.33 -16.52 8.85
N TRP A 157 11.42 -17.61 8.08
CA TRP A 157 11.65 -18.93 8.64
C TRP A 157 12.98 -19.02 9.39
N ASN A 158 14.05 -18.51 8.79
CA ASN A 158 15.38 -18.50 9.41
C ASN A 158 15.39 -17.66 10.69
N ALA A 159 14.71 -16.52 10.71
CA ALA A 159 14.56 -15.70 11.92
C ALA A 159 13.84 -16.48 13.05
N MET A 160 12.73 -17.14 12.75
CA MET A 160 11.98 -17.95 13.74
C MET A 160 12.80 -19.14 14.27
N VAL A 161 13.50 -19.85 13.39
CA VAL A 161 14.36 -20.98 13.78
C VAL A 161 15.53 -20.50 14.64
N PHE A 162 16.10 -19.34 14.33
CA PHE A 162 17.19 -18.76 15.11
C PHE A 162 16.74 -18.34 16.51
N GLU A 163 15.60 -17.65 16.63
CA GLU A 163 15.02 -17.31 17.93
C GLU A 163 14.71 -18.55 18.77
N SER A 164 14.23 -19.62 18.15
CA SER A 164 13.94 -20.90 18.83
C SER A 164 15.18 -21.66 19.30
N ARG A 165 16.37 -21.33 18.78
CA ARG A 165 17.65 -21.96 19.18
C ARG A 165 18.39 -21.18 20.27
N LEU A 166 17.96 -19.95 20.57
CA LEU A 166 18.55 -19.10 21.60
C LEU A 166 17.82 -19.18 22.96
N LEU A 167 16.73 -19.95 23.02
CA LEU A 167 15.98 -20.28 24.24
C LEU A 167 16.27 -21.71 24.68
#